data_AF-A0A1Y3BS86-F1
#
_entry.id   AF-A0A1Y3BS86-F1
#
_cell.length_a   1.000
_cell.length_b   1.000
_cell.length_c   1.000
_cell.angle_alpha   90.00
_cell.angle_beta   90.00
_cell.angle_gamma   90.00
#
_symmetry.space_group_name_H-M   'P 1'
#
loop_
_entity.id
_entity.type
_entity.pdbx_description
1 polymer ?
#
loop_
_entity_poly.entity_id
_entity_poly.type
_entity_poly.pdbx_seq_one_letter_code
_entity_poly.pdbx_strand_id
1 'polypeptide(L)'
;MTSTSSENVDNKIQQIRSIIIEQYERNKDLYYEKDIEFLLKDDWTVERFIQRGKTVDKSSQLLNNMLKVRVEMKMDEIKHASFPRELFKIGYVFNGGYDRQGNGLIFIRYRFYRKIKELDQRIKQFMCHQMEMMDTKTMGHGMAIIVDLRSIGLNNIDIDYSLWGINHLINCCPP
;
A
#
# COMPACT_ATOMS: atom_id res chain seq x y z
N MET A 1 -23.42 24.52 5.43
CA MET A 1 -22.88 23.49 6.36
C MET A 1 -21.64 22.77 5.80
N THR A 2 -21.16 23.09 4.59
CA THR A 2 -20.00 22.47 3.92
C THR A 2 -18.65 23.16 4.23
N SER A 3 -18.64 24.40 4.70
CA SER A 3 -17.42 25.17 4.96
C SER A 3 -16.62 24.66 6.18
N THR A 4 -17.30 24.35 7.28
CA THR A 4 -16.65 23.95 8.55
C THR A 4 -16.01 22.56 8.49
N SER A 5 -16.53 21.64 7.67
CA SER A 5 -15.91 20.32 7.47
C SER A 5 -14.68 20.39 6.56
N SER A 6 -14.71 21.25 5.54
CA SER A 6 -13.58 21.47 4.61
C SER A 6 -12.41 22.15 5.33
N GLU A 7 -12.67 23.23 6.08
CA GLU A 7 -11.63 23.95 6.84
C GLU A 7 -10.93 23.05 7.88
N ASN A 8 -11.63 22.04 8.40
CA ASN A 8 -11.05 21.06 9.34
C ASN A 8 -10.10 20.08 8.63
N VAL A 9 -10.42 19.65 7.41
CA VAL A 9 -9.58 18.73 6.63
C VAL A 9 -8.31 19.42 6.17
N ASP A 10 -8.40 20.64 5.63
CA ASP A 10 -7.23 21.39 5.14
C ASP A 10 -6.23 21.64 6.28
N ASN A 11 -6.73 22.00 7.46
CA ASN A 11 -5.89 22.17 8.64
C ASN A 11 -5.18 20.86 9.03
N LYS A 12 -5.91 19.74 9.05
CA LYS A 12 -5.31 18.41 9.31
C LYS A 12 -4.26 18.04 8.28
N ILE A 13 -4.47 18.35 7.01
CA ILE A 13 -3.50 18.10 5.93
C ILE A 13 -2.19 18.84 6.23
N GLN A 14 -2.25 20.14 6.56
CA GLN A 14 -1.07 20.94 6.86
C GLN A 14 -0.33 20.47 8.12
N GLN A 15 -1.06 20.07 9.16
CA GLN A 15 -0.47 19.49 10.37
C GLN A 15 0.26 18.18 10.06
N ILE A 16 -0.38 17.27 9.32
CA ILE A 16 0.23 15.99 8.94
C ILE A 16 1.48 16.21 8.08
N ARG A 17 1.43 17.11 7.10
CA ARG A 17 2.61 17.46 6.29
C ARG A 17 3.75 17.96 7.15
N SER A 18 3.49 18.88 8.07
CA SER A 18 4.50 19.39 9.01
C SER A 18 5.16 18.27 9.81
N ILE A 19 4.36 17.32 10.33
CA ILE A 19 4.86 16.13 11.05
C ILE A 19 5.75 15.26 10.15
N ILE A 20 5.33 14.99 8.91
CA ILE A 20 6.11 14.15 7.98
C ILE A 20 7.41 14.84 7.58
N ILE A 21 7.39 16.15 7.30
CA ILE A 21 8.60 16.92 6.96
C ILE A 21 9.60 16.90 8.12
N GLU A 22 9.14 17.11 9.35
CA GLU A 22 10.02 17.04 10.51
C GLU A 22 10.65 15.65 10.66
N GLN A 23 9.89 14.58 10.43
CA GLN A 23 10.41 13.21 10.47
C GLN A 23 11.38 12.89 9.32
N TYR A 24 11.15 13.46 8.14
CA TYR A 24 12.03 13.36 6.98
C TYR A 24 13.37 14.06 7.24
N GLU A 25 13.34 15.31 7.71
CA GLU A 25 14.57 16.07 8.00
C GLU A 25 15.42 15.43 9.10
N ARG A 26 14.80 14.73 10.05
CA ARG A 26 15.53 13.97 11.08
C ARG A 26 16.22 12.72 10.56
N ASN A 27 15.70 12.07 9.51
CA ASN A 27 16.26 10.83 8.97
C ASN A 27 15.89 10.61 7.50
N LYS A 28 16.63 11.28 6.60
CA LYS A 28 16.34 11.31 5.17
C LYS A 28 16.40 9.94 4.50
N ASP A 29 17.25 9.03 4.99
CA ASP A 29 17.47 7.70 4.41
C ASP A 29 16.25 6.77 4.53
N LEU A 30 15.26 7.12 5.36
CA LEU A 30 14.03 6.35 5.53
C LEU A 30 12.92 6.72 4.55
N TYR A 31 13.17 7.65 3.62
CA TYR A 31 12.17 8.16 2.69
C TYR A 31 12.76 8.31 1.29
N TYR A 32 11.90 8.21 0.28
CA TYR A 32 12.23 8.73 -1.04
C TYR A 32 11.87 10.20 -1.12
N GLU A 33 12.83 11.04 -1.51
CA GLU A 33 12.64 12.49 -1.65
C GLU A 33 11.44 12.83 -2.57
N LYS A 34 11.29 12.09 -3.67
CA LYS A 34 10.17 12.27 -4.60
C LYS A 34 8.79 12.04 -3.95
N ASP A 35 8.70 11.13 -2.99
CA ASP A 35 7.43 10.84 -2.31
C ASP A 35 7.09 12.01 -1.36
N ILE A 36 8.10 12.62 -0.73
CA ILE A 36 7.93 13.84 0.08
C ILE A 36 7.49 15.01 -0.81
N GLU A 37 8.17 15.24 -1.93
CA GLU A 37 7.79 16.30 -2.88
C GLU A 37 6.37 16.13 -3.42
N PHE A 38 5.98 14.90 -3.72
CA PHE A 38 4.63 14.57 -4.18
C PHE A 38 3.59 14.85 -3.09
N LEU A 39 3.87 14.44 -1.85
CA LEU A 39 2.98 14.65 -0.71
C LEU A 39 2.68 16.14 -0.46
N LEU A 40 3.64 17.03 -0.73
CA LEU A 40 3.46 18.48 -0.59
C LEU A 40 2.53 19.08 -1.65
N LYS A 41 2.34 18.39 -2.78
CA LYS A 41 1.56 18.86 -3.93
C LYS A 41 0.22 18.16 -4.07
N ASP A 42 0.06 16.98 -3.47
CA ASP A 42 -1.13 16.14 -3.58
C ASP A 42 -1.88 16.07 -2.25
N ASP A 43 -2.96 16.84 -2.13
CA ASP A 43 -3.84 16.83 -0.95
C ASP A 43 -4.56 15.48 -0.81
N TRP A 44 -4.92 14.85 -1.93
CA TRP A 44 -5.69 13.62 -1.95
C TRP A 44 -4.97 12.47 -1.24
N THR A 45 -3.67 12.29 -1.46
CA THR A 45 -2.88 11.27 -0.77
C THR A 45 -2.94 11.46 0.75
N VAL A 46 -2.81 12.69 1.24
CA VAL A 46 -2.92 12.97 2.69
C VAL A 46 -4.34 12.74 3.18
N GLU A 47 -5.34 13.21 2.45
CA GLU A 47 -6.75 13.11 2.80
C GLU A 47 -7.20 11.66 2.97
N ARG A 48 -6.79 10.76 2.08
CA ARG A 48 -7.11 9.32 2.20
C ARG A 48 -6.60 8.71 3.51
N PHE A 49 -5.43 9.11 3.98
CA PHE A 49 -4.94 8.69 5.30
C PHE A 49 -5.71 9.35 6.44
N ILE A 50 -6.21 10.58 6.28
CA ILE A 50 -7.16 11.20 7.23
C ILE A 50 -8.46 10.42 7.29
N GLN A 51 -9.00 9.99 6.15
CA GLN A 51 -10.22 9.20 6.08
C GLN A 51 -10.06 7.86 6.81
N ARG A 52 -8.88 7.25 6.78
CA ARG A 52 -8.58 6.00 7.51
C ARG A 52 -8.26 6.22 8.99
N GLY A 53 -7.35 7.15 9.29
CA GLY A 53 -6.84 7.38 10.65
C GLY A 53 -7.76 8.22 11.53
N LYS A 54 -8.63 9.04 10.94
CA LYS A 54 -9.59 9.98 11.57
C LYS A 54 -8.95 11.14 12.37
N THR A 55 -7.84 10.89 13.05
CA THR A 55 -7.07 11.86 13.84
C THR A 55 -5.73 12.19 13.18
N VAL A 56 -5.14 13.35 13.47
CA VAL A 56 -3.83 13.77 12.94
C VAL A 56 -2.75 12.76 13.32
N ASP A 57 -2.70 12.34 14.58
CA ASP A 57 -1.71 11.39 15.09
C ASP A 57 -1.78 10.05 14.36
N LYS A 58 -2.98 9.47 14.22
CA LYS A 58 -3.12 8.17 13.58
C LYS A 58 -2.87 8.24 12.07
N SER A 59 -3.31 9.32 11.44
CA SER A 59 -3.17 9.52 9.99
C SER A 59 -1.71 9.77 9.61
N SER A 60 -1.00 10.61 10.37
CA SER A 60 0.44 10.82 10.18
C SER A 60 1.24 9.55 10.45
N GLN A 61 0.86 8.73 11.45
CA GLN A 61 1.48 7.43 11.69
C GLN A 61 1.32 6.48 10.49
N LEU A 62 0.09 6.34 9.95
CA LEU A 62 -0.18 5.45 8.81
C LEU A 62 0.57 5.92 7.55
N LEU A 63 0.53 7.22 7.26
CA LEU A 63 1.23 7.80 6.13
C LEU A 63 2.75 7.64 6.25
N ASN A 64 3.31 7.90 7.43
CA ASN A 64 4.74 7.69 7.69
C ASN A 64 5.16 6.22 7.50
N ASN A 65 4.36 5.28 8.01
CA ASN A 65 4.62 3.86 7.82
C ASN A 65 4.62 3.48 6.34
N MET A 66 3.65 4.01 5.57
CA MET A 66 3.59 3.80 4.13
C MET A 66 4.88 4.27 3.44
N LEU A 67 5.34 5.50 3.72
CA LEU A 67 6.56 6.05 3.13
C LEU A 67 7.80 5.21 3.45
N LYS A 68 7.95 4.77 4.70
CA LYS A 68 9.08 3.93 5.13
C LYS A 68 9.06 2.55 4.48
N VAL A 69 7.89 1.95 4.37
CA VAL A 69 7.71 0.65 3.74
C VAL A 69 8.03 0.71 2.25
N ARG A 70 7.81 1.84 1.58
CA ARG A 70 8.24 2.02 0.19
C ARG A 70 9.75 1.89 0.06
N VAL A 71 10.53 2.48 0.97
CA VAL A 71 12.00 2.33 0.99
C VAL A 71 12.41 0.91 1.36
N GLU A 72 11.82 0.32 2.40
CA GLU A 72 12.09 -1.06 2.82
C GLU A 72 11.87 -2.07 1.68
N MET A 73 10.78 -1.89 0.92
CA MET A 73 10.42 -2.74 -0.21
C MET A 73 11.11 -2.33 -1.50
N LYS A 74 11.89 -1.24 -1.51
CA LYS A 74 12.57 -0.70 -2.70
C LYS A 74 11.62 -0.37 -3.85
N MET A 75 10.45 0.18 -3.53
CA MET A 75 9.37 0.40 -4.50
C MET A 75 9.77 1.32 -5.65
N ASP A 76 10.68 2.27 -5.43
CA ASP A 76 11.24 3.15 -6.49
C ASP A 76 12.06 2.39 -7.54
N GLU A 77 12.78 1.36 -7.09
CA GLU A 77 13.69 0.58 -7.91
C GLU A 77 12.95 -0.52 -8.71
N ILE A 78 11.71 -0.83 -8.33
CA ILE A 78 10.94 -1.94 -8.87
C ILE A 78 10.06 -1.48 -10.01
N LYS A 79 10.14 -2.21 -11.12
CA LYS A 79 9.29 -2.03 -12.30
C LYS A 79 8.58 -3.34 -12.61
N HIS A 80 7.56 -3.27 -13.46
CA HIS A 80 6.87 -4.46 -13.95
C HIS A 80 7.85 -5.48 -14.58
N ALA A 81 8.91 -5.00 -15.24
CA ALA A 81 9.96 -5.85 -15.83
C ALA A 81 10.93 -6.46 -14.80
N SER A 82 10.92 -6.00 -13.54
CA SER A 82 11.76 -6.53 -12.46
C SER A 82 11.31 -7.91 -11.96
N PHE A 83 10.13 -8.38 -12.39
CA PHE A 83 9.55 -9.64 -11.95
C PHE A 83 9.53 -10.69 -13.08
N PRO A 84 9.74 -11.98 -12.75
CA PRO A 84 9.62 -13.07 -13.73
C PRO A 84 8.22 -13.10 -14.36
N ARG A 85 8.17 -13.34 -15.68
CA ARG A 85 6.91 -13.43 -16.44
C ARG A 85 5.97 -14.50 -15.87
N GLU A 86 6.54 -15.53 -15.27
CA GLU A 86 5.86 -16.65 -14.63
C GLU A 86 4.93 -16.17 -13.51
N LEU A 87 5.33 -15.20 -12.67
CA LEU A 87 4.49 -14.69 -11.58
C LEU A 87 3.17 -14.08 -12.10
N PHE A 88 3.26 -13.37 -13.23
CA PHE A 88 2.09 -12.81 -13.91
C PHE A 88 1.24 -13.91 -14.57
N LYS A 89 1.87 -14.86 -15.27
CA LYS A 89 1.18 -15.94 -15.99
C LYS A 89 0.43 -16.89 -15.06
N ILE A 90 1.07 -17.32 -13.97
CA ILE A 90 0.40 -18.15 -12.95
C ILE A 90 -0.67 -17.35 -12.21
N GLY A 91 -0.56 -16.02 -12.24
CA GLY A 91 -1.43 -15.04 -11.57
C GLY A 91 -1.56 -15.34 -10.09
N TYR A 92 -0.44 -15.37 -9.39
CA TYR A 92 -0.43 -15.53 -7.94
C TYR A 92 -1.15 -14.35 -7.27
N VAL A 93 -0.76 -13.13 -7.62
CA VAL A 93 -1.46 -11.87 -7.32
C VAL A 93 -1.78 -11.19 -8.64
N PHE A 94 -3.02 -10.74 -8.85
CA PHE A 94 -3.41 -10.07 -10.09
C PHE A 94 -4.60 -9.13 -9.92
N ASN A 95 -4.71 -8.17 -10.85
CA ASN A 95 -5.75 -7.15 -10.85
C ASN A 95 -6.95 -7.66 -11.68
N GLY A 96 -8.12 -7.80 -11.06
CA GLY A 96 -9.29 -8.49 -11.62
C GLY A 96 -10.46 -7.60 -12.03
N GLY A 97 -10.24 -6.29 -12.20
CA GLY A 97 -11.28 -5.32 -12.58
C GLY A 97 -11.76 -4.50 -11.40
N TYR A 98 -13.06 -4.20 -11.36
CA TYR A 98 -13.68 -3.33 -10.37
C TYR A 98 -14.92 -3.99 -9.77
N ASP A 99 -15.22 -3.69 -8.51
CA ASP A 99 -16.49 -4.08 -7.90
C ASP A 99 -17.63 -3.11 -8.27
N ARG A 100 -18.83 -3.34 -7.71
CA ARG A 100 -20.01 -2.49 -7.97
C ARG A 100 -19.90 -1.07 -7.42
N GLN A 101 -18.97 -0.82 -6.50
CA GLN A 101 -18.72 0.49 -5.89
C GLN A 101 -17.55 1.22 -6.58
N GLY A 102 -16.90 0.58 -7.56
CA GLY A 102 -15.76 1.13 -8.28
C GLY A 102 -14.41 0.84 -7.63
N ASN A 103 -14.36 0.03 -6.55
CA ASN A 103 -13.09 -0.36 -5.94
C ASN A 103 -12.33 -1.30 -6.86
N GLY A 104 -11.01 -1.11 -6.96
CA GLY A 104 -10.15 -2.02 -7.71
C GLY A 104 -10.06 -3.40 -7.06
N LEU A 105 -10.27 -4.47 -7.82
CA LEU A 105 -10.18 -5.85 -7.32
C LEU A 105 -8.76 -6.42 -7.44
N ILE A 106 -8.18 -6.84 -6.33
CA ILE A 106 -6.94 -7.64 -6.30
C ILE A 106 -7.25 -9.06 -5.86
N PHE A 107 -6.85 -10.03 -6.67
CA PHE A 107 -6.98 -11.44 -6.35
C PHE A 107 -5.64 -12.00 -5.88
N ILE A 108 -5.66 -12.80 -4.82
CA ILE A 108 -4.51 -13.53 -4.28
C ILE A 108 -4.87 -15.02 -4.26
N ARG A 109 -4.13 -15.85 -5.01
CA ARG A 109 -4.36 -17.30 -5.12
C ARG A 109 -3.33 -18.09 -4.33
N TYR A 110 -3.66 -18.46 -3.10
CA TYR A 110 -2.73 -19.12 -2.18
C TYR A 110 -2.23 -20.49 -2.66
N ARG A 111 -2.96 -21.18 -3.54
CA ARG A 111 -2.50 -22.44 -4.14
C ARG A 111 -1.13 -22.34 -4.84
N PHE A 112 -0.75 -21.14 -5.28
CA PHE A 112 0.52 -20.86 -5.94
C PHE A 112 1.62 -20.34 -5.01
N TYR A 113 1.27 -20.01 -3.77
CA TYR A 113 2.26 -19.61 -2.77
C TYR A 113 3.06 -20.82 -2.30
N ARG A 114 4.38 -20.66 -2.17
CA ARG A 114 5.25 -21.61 -1.47
C ARG A 114 6.25 -20.82 -0.63
N LYS A 115 6.47 -21.26 0.61
CA LYS A 115 7.51 -20.68 1.47
C LYS A 115 8.88 -21.04 0.92
N ILE A 116 9.50 -20.09 0.23
CA ILE A 116 10.87 -20.18 -0.32
C ILE A 116 11.61 -18.94 0.21
N LYS A 117 12.55 -19.16 1.12
CA LYS A 117 13.18 -18.08 1.91
C LYS A 117 13.86 -17.04 1.01
N GLU A 118 14.50 -17.49 -0.06
CA GLU A 118 15.22 -16.69 -1.04
C GLU A 118 14.28 -15.81 -1.88
N LEU A 119 13.00 -16.18 -1.97
CA LEU A 119 11.99 -15.47 -2.73
C LEU A 119 11.04 -14.63 -1.87
N ASP A 120 11.10 -14.74 -0.53
CA ASP A 120 10.16 -14.07 0.39
C ASP A 120 10.05 -12.57 0.10
N GLN A 121 11.18 -11.87 0.08
CA GLN A 121 11.20 -10.43 -0.23
C GLN A 121 10.64 -10.13 -1.63
N ARG A 122 10.98 -10.95 -2.63
CA ARG A 122 10.52 -10.75 -4.01
C ARG A 122 9.01 -10.98 -4.16
N ILE A 123 8.45 -11.93 -3.42
CA ILE A 123 7.00 -12.20 -3.41
C ILE A 123 6.25 -11.05 -2.72
N LYS A 124 6.77 -10.54 -1.60
CA LYS A 124 6.23 -9.36 -0.90
C LYS A 124 6.24 -8.13 -1.81
N GLN A 125 7.38 -7.86 -2.45
CA GLN A 125 7.53 -6.81 -3.45
C GLN A 125 6.56 -6.94 -4.62
N PHE A 126 6.33 -8.17 -5.11
CA PHE A 126 5.36 -8.42 -6.18
C PHE A 126 3.93 -8.07 -5.73
N MET A 127 3.56 -8.45 -4.50
CA MET A 127 2.26 -8.07 -3.92
C MET A 127 2.12 -6.54 -3.81
N CYS A 128 3.11 -5.85 -3.24
CA CYS A 128 3.11 -4.39 -3.13
C CYS A 128 3.03 -3.71 -4.51
N HIS A 129 3.75 -4.24 -5.51
CA HIS A 129 3.71 -3.72 -6.89
C HIS A 129 2.31 -3.86 -7.52
N GLN A 130 1.68 -5.02 -7.37
CA GLN A 130 0.30 -5.21 -7.85
C GLN A 130 -0.69 -4.26 -7.17
N MET A 131 -0.48 -3.98 -5.88
CA MET A 131 -1.27 -3.03 -5.10
C MET A 131 -1.07 -1.59 -5.57
N GLU A 132 0.17 -1.14 -5.75
CA GLU A 132 0.49 0.20 -6.26
C GLU A 132 -0.05 0.42 -7.67
N MET A 133 0.05 -0.60 -8.54
CA MET A 133 -0.57 -0.58 -9.86
C MET A 133 -2.08 -0.42 -9.77
N MET A 134 -2.74 -1.05 -8.79
CA MET A 134 -4.17 -0.90 -8.62
C MET A 134 -4.55 0.47 -8.05
N ASP A 135 -3.84 0.95 -7.03
CA ASP A 135 -4.05 2.29 -6.45
C ASP A 135 -3.92 3.37 -7.53
N THR A 136 -2.92 3.23 -8.41
CA THR A 136 -2.77 4.12 -9.57
C THR A 136 -3.96 4.04 -10.53
N LYS A 137 -4.45 2.83 -10.84
CA LYS A 137 -5.60 2.61 -11.75
C LYS A 137 -6.92 3.12 -11.18
N THR A 138 -7.07 3.13 -9.86
CA THR A 138 -8.27 3.65 -9.18
C THR A 138 -8.13 5.12 -8.82
N MET A 139 -7.01 5.77 -9.18
CA MET A 139 -6.65 7.11 -8.70
C MET A 139 -6.76 7.21 -7.18
N GLY A 140 -6.52 6.10 -6.50
CA GLY A 140 -6.58 6.00 -5.08
C GLY A 140 -7.96 5.86 -4.44
N HIS A 141 -9.03 5.67 -5.22
CA HIS A 141 -10.40 5.54 -4.71
C HIS A 141 -10.74 4.17 -4.11
N GLY A 142 -9.73 3.47 -3.57
CA GLY A 142 -9.92 2.24 -2.83
C GLY A 142 -9.75 0.95 -3.63
N MET A 143 -9.63 -0.13 -2.88
CA MET A 143 -9.36 -1.46 -3.41
C MET A 143 -9.97 -2.54 -2.52
N ALA A 144 -10.39 -3.66 -3.12
CA ALA A 144 -10.84 -4.84 -2.40
C ALA A 144 -9.96 -6.04 -2.74
N ILE A 145 -9.62 -6.83 -1.72
CA ILE A 145 -8.76 -7.99 -1.85
C ILE A 145 -9.61 -9.25 -1.75
N ILE A 146 -9.51 -10.10 -2.76
CA ILE A 146 -10.15 -11.42 -2.83
C ILE A 146 -9.07 -12.47 -2.63
N VAL A 147 -9.18 -13.20 -1.52
CA VAL A 147 -8.27 -14.30 -1.20
C VAL A 147 -8.89 -15.62 -1.63
N ASP A 148 -8.33 -16.24 -2.67
CA ASP A 148 -8.74 -17.55 -3.18
C ASP A 148 -7.92 -18.66 -2.50
N LEU A 149 -8.61 -19.39 -1.63
CA LEU A 149 -8.07 -20.53 -0.87
C LEU A 149 -8.43 -21.89 -1.48
N ARG A 150 -8.93 -21.94 -2.73
CA ARG A 150 -9.23 -23.22 -3.38
C ARG A 150 -7.95 -23.99 -3.67
N SER A 151 -7.98 -25.31 -3.40
CA SER A 151 -6.88 -26.24 -3.65
C SER A 151 -5.57 -25.86 -2.95
N ILE A 152 -5.65 -25.24 -1.77
CA ILE A 152 -4.49 -25.09 -0.88
C ILE A 152 -4.18 -26.41 -0.20
N GLY A 153 -2.89 -26.76 -0.10
CA GLY A 153 -2.38 -27.81 0.77
C GLY A 153 -1.55 -27.22 1.90
N LEU A 154 -1.09 -28.07 2.83
CA LEU A 154 -0.28 -27.64 3.97
C LEU A 154 1.01 -26.91 3.55
N ASN A 155 1.59 -27.28 2.41
CA ASN A 155 2.80 -26.65 1.86
C ASN A 155 2.57 -25.20 1.39
N ASN A 156 1.32 -24.76 1.28
CA ASN A 156 0.96 -23.40 0.91
C ASN A 156 0.71 -22.51 2.14
N ILE A 157 0.73 -23.06 3.36
CA ILE A 157 0.42 -22.32 4.57
C ILE A 157 1.70 -21.71 5.14
N ASP A 158 1.71 -20.39 5.29
CA ASP A 158 2.76 -19.65 5.96
C ASP A 158 2.15 -18.51 6.78
N ILE A 159 2.14 -18.72 8.10
CA ILE A 159 1.53 -17.80 9.05
C ILE A 159 2.30 -16.48 9.07
N ASP A 160 3.64 -16.52 8.98
CA ASP A 160 4.48 -15.32 9.01
C ASP A 160 4.18 -14.41 7.82
N TYR A 161 4.09 -14.99 6.61
CA TYR A 161 3.74 -14.27 5.40
C TYR A 161 2.33 -13.68 5.47
N SER A 162 1.37 -14.46 5.98
CA SER A 162 -0.03 -14.04 6.11
C SER A 162 -0.17 -12.87 7.11
N LEU A 163 0.49 -12.98 8.27
CA LEU A 163 0.51 -11.92 9.29
C LEU A 163 1.22 -10.67 8.78
N TRP A 164 2.32 -10.82 8.04
CA TRP A 164 2.97 -9.70 7.37
C TRP A 164 2.00 -8.98 6.42
N GLY A 165 1.27 -9.72 5.58
CA GLY A 165 0.33 -9.14 4.63
C GLY A 165 -0.82 -8.40 5.32
N ILE A 166 -1.39 -8.97 6.38
CA ILE A 166 -2.42 -8.32 7.20
C ILE A 166 -1.87 -7.05 7.85
N ASN A 167 -0.69 -7.11 8.46
CA ASN A 167 -0.06 -5.95 9.09
C ASN A 167 0.27 -4.85 8.08
N HIS A 168 0.71 -5.21 6.88
CA HIS A 168 0.97 -4.28 5.80
C HIS A 168 -0.31 -3.53 5.40
N LEU A 169 -1.41 -4.27 5.19
CA LEU A 169 -2.73 -3.69 4.87
C LEU A 169 -3.26 -2.78 5.98
N ILE A 170 -3.10 -3.20 7.24
CA ILE A 170 -3.62 -2.44 8.38
C ILE A 170 -2.85 -1.13 8.55
N ASN A 171 -1.53 -1.18 8.46
CA ASN A 171 -0.65 -0.10 8.93
C ASN A 171 -0.11 0.81 7.82
N CYS A 172 -0.19 0.40 6.55
CA CYS A 172 0.48 1.10 5.45
C CYS A 172 -0.46 1.46 4.29
N CYS A 173 -1.58 0.77 4.12
CA CYS A 173 -2.45 1.01 2.99
C CYS A 173 -3.49 2.12 3.27
N PRO A 174 -3.70 3.05 2.33
CA PRO A 174 -4.87 3.93 2.35
C PRO A 174 -6.16 3.09 2.25
N PRO A 175 -7.32 3.65 2.63
CA PRO A 175 -8.60 2.96 2.56
C PRO A 175 -9.02 2.60 1.13
#